data_AF-A0A959AR48-F1
#
_entry.id   AF-A0A959AR48-F1
#
_cell.length_a   1.000
_cell.length_b   1.000
_cell.length_c   1.000
_cell.angle_alpha   90.00
_cell.angle_beta   90.00
_cell.angle_gamma   90.00
#
_symmetry.space_group_name_H-M   'P 1'
#
loop_
_entity.id
_entity.type
_entity.pdbx_description
1 polymer ?
#
loop_
_entity_poly.entity_id
_entity_poly.type
_entity_poly.pdbx_seq_one_letter_code
_entity_poly.pdbx_strand_id
1 'polypeptide(L)'
;MKAAIGIVAAILLAVTSSYGQIPSNTIGANPPELKWRTINTDAVRIVFPTEAEAQAQRVANIIAYLSDHHNETIGDKRKKVSIFFQNQTVIPNG
;
A
#
# COMPACT_ATOMS: atom_id res chain seq x y z
N MET A 1 23.44 -10.40 53.28
CA MET A 1 21.97 -10.36 53.02
C MET A 1 21.54 -9.08 52.29
N LYS A 2 21.88 -7.88 52.77
CA LYS A 2 21.48 -6.60 52.14
C LYS A 2 21.98 -6.43 50.67
N ALA A 3 23.21 -6.85 50.37
CA ALA A 3 23.78 -6.76 49.02
C ALA A 3 23.10 -7.69 47.99
N ALA A 4 22.71 -8.90 48.40
CA ALA A 4 22.01 -9.85 47.52
C ALA A 4 20.61 -9.35 47.13
N ILE A 5 19.90 -8.73 48.09
CA ILE A 5 18.59 -8.09 47.84
C ILE A 5 18.73 -6.93 46.85
N GLY A 6 19.80 -6.13 46.97
CA GLY A 6 20.08 -5.04 46.04
C GLY A 6 20.37 -5.50 44.61
N ILE A 7 21.11 -6.60 44.44
CA ILE A 7 21.42 -7.16 43.12
C ILE A 7 20.16 -7.76 42.47
N VAL A 8 19.33 -8.47 43.23
CA VAL A 8 18.07 -9.03 42.72
C VAL A 8 17.10 -7.92 42.32
N ALA A 9 17.02 -6.83 43.10
CA ALA A 9 16.21 -5.67 42.76
C ALA A 9 16.71 -4.96 41.48
N ALA A 10 18.03 -4.84 41.30
CA ALA A 10 18.62 -4.24 40.11
C ALA A 10 18.36 -5.07 38.84
N ILE A 11 18.40 -6.41 38.95
CA ILE A 11 18.08 -7.31 37.83
C ILE A 11 16.60 -7.19 37.45
N LEU A 12 15.68 -7.13 38.43
CA LEU A 12 14.25 -6.96 38.17
C LEU A 12 13.91 -5.63 37.47
N LEU A 13 14.62 -4.55 37.80
CA LEU A 13 14.49 -3.25 37.13
C LEU A 13 15.05 -3.22 35.70
N ALA A 14 16.08 -4.01 35.42
CA ALA A 14 16.65 -4.09 34.07
C ALA A 14 15.72 -4.83 33.09
N VAL A 15 14.95 -5.84 33.55
CA VAL A 15 14.06 -6.64 32.68
C VAL A 15 12.83 -5.86 32.23
N THR A 16 12.36 -4.86 32.98
CA THR A 16 11.18 -4.07 32.61
C THR A 16 11.49 -2.93 31.63
N SER A 17 12.75 -2.72 31.25
CA SER A 17 13.18 -1.60 30.39
C SER A 17 13.11 -1.91 28.89
N SER A 18 12.74 -3.13 28.50
CA SER A 18 12.68 -3.58 27.10
C SER A 18 11.28 -3.39 26.49
N TYR A 19 10.78 -2.16 26.45
CA TYR A 19 9.59 -1.83 25.66
C TYR A 19 10.02 -1.32 24.28
N GLY A 20 9.98 -2.19 23.28
CA GLY A 20 10.11 -1.78 21.88
C GLY A 20 8.87 -1.00 21.45
N GLN A 21 9.06 0.05 20.63
CA GLN A 21 7.95 0.79 20.04
C GLN A 21 7.22 -0.11 19.03
N ILE A 22 5.99 -0.53 19.34
CA ILE A 22 5.08 -1.09 18.35
C ILE A 22 4.48 0.11 17.59
N PRO A 23 4.68 0.23 16.27
CA PRO A 23 4.07 1.31 15.51
C PRO A 23 2.54 1.19 15.61
N SER A 24 1.91 2.13 16.32
CA SER A 24 0.45 2.18 16.56
C SER A 24 -0.35 2.59 15.31
N ASN A 25 0.32 2.96 14.22
CA ASN A 25 -0.31 3.49 13.03
C ASN A 25 -0.01 2.60 11.82
N THR A 26 -0.89 1.63 11.53
CA THR A 26 -1.04 0.97 10.22
C THR A 26 -1.71 1.88 9.19
N ILE A 27 -1.60 3.22 9.33
CA ILE A 27 -2.19 4.17 8.39
C ILE A 27 -1.51 3.98 7.03
N GLY A 28 -2.19 3.33 6.09
CA GLY A 28 -1.68 3.08 4.75
C GLY A 28 -0.65 1.94 4.64
N ALA A 29 -0.47 1.12 5.68
CA ALA A 29 0.40 -0.04 5.61
C ALA A 29 -0.32 -1.19 4.90
N ASN A 30 -0.17 -1.27 3.58
CA ASN A 30 -0.56 -2.46 2.83
C ASN A 30 0.15 -3.68 3.47
N PRO A 31 -0.55 -4.80 3.71
CA PRO A 31 0.07 -6.00 4.26
C PRO A 31 1.31 -6.37 3.44
N PRO A 32 2.43 -6.77 4.07
CA PRO A 32 3.65 -7.15 3.35
C PRO A 32 3.43 -8.36 2.42
N GLU A 33 2.39 -9.16 2.68
CA GLU A 33 1.96 -10.29 1.86
C GLU A 33 1.18 -9.87 0.60
N LEU A 34 0.79 -8.60 0.48
CA LEU A 34 0.00 -8.10 -0.65
C LEU A 34 0.83 -8.11 -1.94
N LYS A 35 0.44 -8.98 -2.87
CA LYS A 35 1.13 -9.15 -4.15
C LYS A 35 0.60 -8.17 -5.19
N TRP A 36 1.46 -7.23 -5.56
CA TRP A 36 1.19 -6.25 -6.59
C TRP A 36 1.46 -6.78 -7.99
N ARG A 37 0.58 -6.43 -8.92
CA ARG A 37 0.71 -6.70 -10.36
C ARG A 37 0.49 -5.42 -11.14
N THR A 38 0.90 -5.41 -12.40
CA THR A 38 0.80 -4.25 -13.26
C THR A 38 0.35 -4.63 -14.66
N ILE A 39 -0.63 -3.91 -15.18
CA ILE A 39 -0.97 -3.90 -16.61
C ILE A 39 -0.36 -2.63 -17.19
N ASN A 40 0.45 -2.77 -18.24
CA ASN A 40 1.18 -1.67 -18.83
C ASN A 40 0.97 -1.68 -20.35
N THR A 41 0.12 -0.78 -20.83
CA THR A 41 -0.20 -0.59 -22.26
C THR A 41 0.24 0.81 -22.70
N ASP A 42 0.09 1.15 -23.98
CA ASP A 42 0.38 2.49 -24.46
C ASP A 42 -0.59 3.55 -23.90
N ALA A 43 -1.84 3.16 -23.63
CA ALA A 43 -2.88 4.04 -23.11
C ALA A 43 -2.86 4.19 -21.58
N VAL A 44 -2.57 3.11 -20.84
CA VAL A 44 -2.67 3.10 -19.37
C VAL A 44 -1.66 2.18 -18.70
N ARG A 45 -1.20 2.60 -17.52
CA ARG A 45 -0.52 1.78 -16.53
C ARG A 45 -1.44 1.59 -15.33
N ILE A 46 -1.80 0.36 -14.99
CA ILE A 46 -2.64 0.06 -13.82
C ILE A 46 -1.82 -0.79 -12.86
N VAL A 47 -1.63 -0.30 -11.63
CA VAL A 47 -0.99 -1.03 -10.53
C VAL A 47 -2.09 -1.48 -9.58
N PHE A 48 -2.17 -2.78 -9.32
CA PHE A 48 -3.28 -3.37 -8.57
C PHE A 48 -2.82 -4.58 -7.76
N PRO A 49 -3.50 -4.90 -6.65
CA PRO A 49 -3.25 -6.11 -5.91
C PRO A 49 -3.89 -7.30 -6.65
N THR A 50 -3.32 -8.50 -6.48
CA THR A 50 -3.67 -9.69 -7.29
C THR A 50 -5.17 -10.03 -7.26
N GLU A 51 -5.86 -9.79 -6.14
CA GLU A 51 -7.31 -10.00 -6.00
C GLU A 51 -8.19 -9.10 -6.87
N ALA A 52 -7.65 -8.00 -7.40
CA ALA A 52 -8.37 -7.03 -8.22
C ALA A 52 -8.10 -7.19 -9.72
N GLU A 53 -7.55 -8.33 -10.16
CA GLU A 53 -7.17 -8.57 -11.56
C GLU A 53 -8.34 -8.39 -12.54
N ALA A 54 -9.53 -8.94 -12.24
CA ALA A 54 -10.68 -8.84 -13.12
C ALA A 54 -11.10 -7.38 -13.34
N GLN A 55 -11.11 -6.58 -12.28
CA GLN A 55 -11.40 -5.15 -12.33
C GLN A 55 -10.32 -4.40 -13.10
N ALA A 56 -9.05 -4.73 -12.87
CA ALA A 56 -7.91 -4.09 -13.54
C ALA A 56 -7.96 -4.36 -15.05
N GLN A 57 -8.27 -5.59 -15.46
CA GLN A 57 -8.42 -5.94 -16.87
C GLN A 57 -9.61 -5.23 -17.51
N ARG A 58 -10.75 -5.15 -16.81
CA ARG A 58 -11.92 -4.41 -17.29
C ARG A 58 -11.59 -2.94 -17.53
N VAL A 59 -10.92 -2.30 -16.58
CA VAL A 59 -10.53 -0.89 -16.71
C VAL A 59 -9.49 -0.71 -17.82
N ALA A 60 -8.51 -1.60 -17.95
CA ALA A 60 -7.55 -1.58 -19.06
C ALA A 60 -8.26 -1.65 -20.42
N ASN A 61 -9.21 -2.56 -20.58
CA ASN A 61 -9.95 -2.74 -21.83
C ASN A 61 -10.81 -1.51 -22.16
N ILE A 62 -11.47 -0.91 -21.16
CA ILE A 62 -12.25 0.32 -21.36
C ILE A 62 -11.34 1.47 -21.79
N ILE A 63 -10.21 1.68 -21.11
CA ILE A 63 -9.30 2.77 -21.45
C ILE A 63 -8.65 2.54 -22.81
N ALA A 64 -8.31 1.29 -23.16
CA ALA A 64 -7.82 0.95 -24.49
C ALA A 64 -8.87 1.28 -25.57
N TYR A 65 -10.13 0.89 -25.37
CA TYR A 65 -11.22 1.21 -26.29
C TYR A 65 -11.43 2.73 -26.45
N LEU A 66 -11.51 3.46 -25.34
CA LEU A 66 -11.65 4.92 -25.36
C LEU A 66 -10.45 5.59 -26.02
N SER A 67 -9.25 5.10 -25.72
CA SER A 67 -8.03 5.58 -26.33
C SER A 67 -8.03 5.31 -27.83
N ASP A 68 -8.66 4.27 -28.36
CA ASP A 68 -8.67 4.02 -29.81
C ASP A 68 -9.77 4.79 -30.53
N HIS A 69 -10.95 4.96 -29.90
CA HIS A 69 -12.17 5.46 -30.56
C HIS A 69 -12.55 6.90 -30.18
N HIS A 70 -11.95 7.52 -29.16
CA HIS A 70 -12.41 8.80 -28.61
C HIS A 70 -11.27 9.83 -28.43
N ASN A 71 -10.49 10.08 -29.49
CA ASN A 71 -9.46 11.14 -29.48
C ASN A 71 -9.75 12.32 -30.40
N GLU A 72 -10.86 12.29 -31.14
CA GLU A 72 -11.13 13.22 -32.24
C GLU A 72 -11.00 14.69 -31.82
N THR A 73 -11.38 15.01 -30.58
CA THR A 73 -11.36 16.36 -30.03
C THR A 73 -10.01 16.79 -29.41
N ILE A 74 -9.14 15.84 -29.07
CA ILE A 74 -7.83 16.11 -28.43
C ILE A 74 -6.64 15.90 -29.39
N GLY A 75 -6.88 15.29 -30.54
CA GLY A 75 -5.85 14.93 -31.51
C GLY A 75 -4.76 14.05 -30.91
N ASP A 76 -3.50 14.37 -31.22
CA ASP A 76 -2.33 13.59 -30.78
C ASP A 76 -1.93 13.81 -29.32
N LYS A 77 -2.68 14.60 -28.55
CA LYS A 77 -2.35 14.94 -27.15
C LYS A 77 -2.68 13.82 -26.14
N ARG A 78 -2.80 12.57 -26.60
CA ARG A 78 -2.99 11.42 -25.72
C ARG A 78 -1.79 11.25 -24.79
N LYS A 79 -2.08 11.11 -23.50
CA LYS A 79 -1.08 10.79 -22.49
C LYS A 79 -1.43 9.51 -21.78
N LYS A 80 -0.41 8.69 -21.54
CA LYS A 80 -0.54 7.49 -20.74
C LYS A 80 -0.87 7.83 -19.29
N VAL A 81 -1.99 7.33 -18.80
CA VAL A 81 -2.43 7.55 -17.41
C VAL A 81 -1.93 6.43 -16.51
N SER A 82 -1.58 6.76 -15.27
CA SER A 82 -1.26 5.76 -14.24
C SER A 82 -2.39 5.69 -13.22
N ILE A 83 -2.92 4.51 -12.98
CA ILE A 83 -4.03 4.26 -12.05
C ILE A 83 -3.55 3.26 -11.00
N PHE A 84 -3.79 3.59 -9.72
CA PHE A 84 -3.49 2.73 -8.59
C PHE A 84 -4.79 2.23 -7.96
N PHE A 85 -4.95 0.91 -7.87
CA PHE A 85 -6.12 0.31 -7.23
C PHE A 85 -5.83 0.07 -5.76
N GLN A 86 -6.56 0.81 -4.92
CA GLN A 86 -6.51 0.66 -3.48
C GLN A 86 -7.87 0.19 -2.96
N ASN A 87 -7.91 -1.02 -2.41
CA ASN A 87 -9.11 -1.57 -1.75
C ASN A 87 -9.13 -1.30 -0.24
N GLN A 88 -8.08 -0.68 0.31
CA GLN A 88 -7.92 -0.40 1.73
C GLN A 88 -8.23 1.07 2.00
N THR A 89 -9.18 1.33 2.88
CA THR A 89 -9.46 2.68 3.34
C THR A 89 -8.40 3.11 4.35
N VAL A 90 -7.99 4.37 4.29
CA VAL A 90 -7.21 5.01 5.36
C VAL A 90 -8.18 5.63 6.35
N ILE A 91 -7.89 5.50 7.65
CA ILE A 91 -8.56 6.33 8.66
C ILE A 91 -8.00 7.74 8.49
N PRO A 92 -8.83 8.76 8.19
CA PRO A 92 -8.36 10.13 8.07
C PRO A 92 -7.75 10.59 9.40
N ASN A 93 -6.60 11.25 9.34
CA ASN A 93 -6.00 11.90 10.49
C ASN A 93 -6.84 13.15 10.77
N GLY A 94 -7.81 13.04 11.69
CA GLY A 94 -8.57 14.18 12.19
C GLY A 94 -7.68 15.22 12.86
#